data_AF-A0A817EGN8-F1
#
_entry.id   AF-A0A817EGN8-F1
#
_cell.length_a   1.000
_cell.length_b   1.000
_cell.length_c   1.000
_cell.angle_alpha   90.00
_cell.angle_beta   90.00
_cell.angle_gamma   90.00
#
_symmetry.space_group_name_H-M   'P 1'
#
loop_
_entity.id
_entity.type
_entity.pdbx_description
1 polymer ?
#
loop_
_entity_poly.entity_id
_entity_poly.type
_entity_poly.pdbx_seq_one_letter_code
_entity_poly.pdbx_strand_id
1 'polypeptide(L)'
;MLYSGRLVPLYRYARGAYDHFYTTYSEEIGTTTPGSIGRFNYVAEGVQCKIYDAKDFQPQFTLPLYRYVNIRSAQHFYTTSWQEIGTNAVGVTIGVWKCEGIAGYIYSMRRPGTEPLHRYYHRNKNAHFYTTYAGEIGTITPGAVGKFGYTYEGVAGYVVTPSRKSHKLLVD
;
A
#
# COMPACT_ATOMS: atom_id res chain seq x y z
N MET A 1 -14.99 -27.19 0.58
CA MET A 1 -13.89 -26.52 -0.15
C MET A 1 -13.86 -25.07 0.29
N LEU A 2 -12.79 -24.64 0.96
CA LEU A 2 -12.58 -23.22 1.26
C LEU A 2 -12.00 -22.58 0.00
N TYR A 3 -12.73 -21.69 -0.65
CA TYR A 3 -12.22 -20.91 -1.78
C TYR A 3 -11.03 -20.07 -1.30
N SER A 4 -9.81 -20.47 -1.67
CA SER A 4 -8.61 -19.68 -1.44
C SER A 4 -8.41 -18.75 -2.64
N GLY A 5 -8.61 -17.44 -2.46
CA GLY A 5 -8.28 -16.47 -3.50
C GLY A 5 -6.80 -16.55 -3.90
N ARG A 6 -6.47 -16.09 -5.10
CA ARG A 6 -5.10 -16.06 -5.62
C ARG A 6 -4.31 -14.93 -4.96
N LEU A 7 -3.10 -15.23 -4.51
CA LEU A 7 -2.15 -14.22 -4.05
C LEU A 7 -1.39 -13.62 -5.23
N VAL A 8 -1.41 -12.30 -5.33
CA VAL A 8 -0.70 -11.50 -6.34
C VAL A 8 0.28 -10.53 -5.69
N PRO A 9 1.39 -10.18 -6.36
CA PRO A 9 2.32 -9.18 -5.85
C PRO A 9 1.66 -7.80 -5.76
N LEU A 10 1.85 -7.11 -4.64
CA LEU A 10 1.67 -5.67 -4.53
C LEU A 10 3.02 -5.02 -4.79
N TYR A 11 3.19 -4.46 -5.98
CA TYR A 11 4.39 -3.73 -6.36
C TYR A 11 4.42 -2.37 -5.69
N ARG A 12 5.60 -1.93 -5.23
CA ARG A 12 5.84 -0.57 -4.75
C ARG A 12 6.70 0.17 -5.76
N TYR A 13 6.33 1.42 -6.00
CA TYR A 13 7.05 2.36 -6.83
C TYR A 13 7.24 3.67 -6.09
N ALA A 14 8.30 4.39 -6.40
CA ALA A 14 8.56 5.70 -5.80
C ALA A 14 8.87 6.75 -6.87
N ARG A 15 8.45 8.00 -6.63
CA ARG A 15 8.75 9.17 -7.46
C ARG A 15 9.22 10.31 -6.57
N GLY A 16 10.54 10.48 -6.49
CA GLY A 16 11.14 11.33 -5.46
C GLY A 16 10.88 10.79 -4.05
N ALA A 17 11.12 11.61 -3.03
CA ALA A 17 11.21 11.13 -1.64
C ALA A 17 9.86 10.80 -0.96
N TYR A 18 8.72 11.26 -1.48
CA TYR A 18 7.44 11.22 -0.75
C TYR A 18 6.24 10.69 -1.54
N ASP A 19 6.40 10.39 -2.83
CA ASP A 19 5.31 9.86 -3.65
C ASP A 19 5.54 8.39 -3.90
N HIS A 20 4.76 7.56 -3.20
CA HIS A 20 4.79 6.12 -3.33
C HIS A 20 3.47 5.62 -3.95
N PHE A 21 3.60 4.70 -4.89
CA PHE A 21 2.47 4.08 -5.58
C PHE A 21 2.51 2.56 -5.40
N TYR A 22 1.35 1.98 -5.12
CA TYR A 22 1.21 0.55 -4.83
C TYR A 22 0.15 -0.05 -5.73
N THR A 23 0.51 -1.09 -6.48
CA THR A 23 -0.45 -1.74 -7.37
C THR A 23 -0.18 -3.22 -7.58
N THR A 24 -1.26 -3.97 -7.78
CA THR A 24 -1.25 -5.36 -8.25
C THR A 24 -1.21 -5.47 -9.78
N TYR A 25 -1.41 -4.36 -10.48
CA TYR A 25 -1.40 -4.28 -11.94
C TYR A 25 -0.18 -3.48 -12.41
N SER A 26 0.92 -4.21 -12.66
CA SER A 26 2.21 -3.61 -13.05
C SER A 26 2.15 -2.78 -14.33
N GLU A 27 1.18 -3.01 -15.22
CA GLU A 27 1.00 -2.23 -16.44
C GLU A 27 0.63 -0.76 -16.17
N GLU A 28 0.17 -0.40 -14.97
CA GLU A 28 -0.01 1.01 -14.60
C GLU A 28 1.31 1.80 -14.70
N ILE A 29 2.43 1.15 -14.35
CA ILE A 29 3.78 1.75 -14.43
C ILE A 29 4.60 1.20 -15.60
N GLY A 30 4.39 -0.05 -15.99
CA GLY A 30 5.03 -0.68 -17.15
C GLY A 30 6.41 -1.29 -16.89
N THR A 31 6.86 -1.36 -15.64
CA THR A 31 8.08 -2.09 -15.26
C THR A 31 7.92 -2.70 -13.87
N THR A 32 8.62 -3.79 -13.58
CA THR A 32 8.68 -4.38 -12.23
C THR A 32 10.12 -4.62 -11.75
N THR A 33 11.10 -4.33 -12.60
CA THR A 33 12.53 -4.53 -12.29
C THR A 33 13.01 -3.42 -11.37
N PRO A 34 13.45 -3.72 -10.13
CA PRO A 34 13.89 -2.70 -9.19
C PRO A 34 14.94 -1.74 -9.79
N GLY A 35 14.77 -0.44 -9.55
CA GLY A 35 15.60 0.62 -10.12
C GLY A 35 15.22 1.05 -11.54
N SER A 36 14.37 0.30 -12.25
CA SER A 36 13.89 0.73 -13.57
C SER A 36 12.86 1.84 -13.45
N ILE A 37 12.96 2.84 -14.33
CA ILE A 37 12.01 3.94 -14.43
C ILE A 37 10.91 3.56 -15.41
N GLY A 38 9.65 3.62 -14.97
CA GLY A 38 8.47 3.40 -15.78
C GLY A 38 7.69 4.68 -16.10
N ARG A 39 6.41 4.52 -16.41
CA ARG A 39 5.47 5.63 -16.65
C ARG A 39 5.46 6.61 -15.48
N PHE A 40 5.22 7.88 -15.81
CA PHE A 40 5.15 8.99 -14.86
C PHE A 40 6.42 9.19 -13.99
N ASN A 41 7.57 8.65 -14.43
CA ASN A 41 8.86 8.68 -13.73
C ASN A 41 8.88 7.92 -12.40
N TYR A 42 8.02 6.91 -12.24
CA TYR A 42 8.07 6.01 -11.09
C TYR A 42 9.23 5.02 -11.23
N VAL A 43 10.08 4.96 -10.21
CA VAL A 43 11.13 3.95 -10.04
C VAL A 43 10.51 2.74 -9.37
N ALA A 44 10.68 1.54 -9.94
CA ALA A 44 10.26 0.31 -9.30
C ALA A 44 11.12 0.02 -8.06
N GLU A 45 10.50 -0.21 -6.91
CA GLU A 45 11.17 -0.66 -5.69
C GLU A 45 11.00 -2.17 -5.44
N GLY A 46 10.22 -2.83 -6.29
CA GLY A 46 9.98 -4.27 -6.27
C GLY A 46 8.66 -4.65 -5.60
N VAL A 47 8.59 -5.89 -5.12
CA VAL A 47 7.37 -6.42 -4.48
C VAL A 47 7.38 -6.07 -2.99
N GLN A 48 6.41 -5.27 -2.54
CA GLN A 48 6.25 -4.92 -1.14
C GLN A 48 5.74 -6.11 -0.31
N CYS A 49 4.72 -6.78 -0.82
CA CYS A 49 4.08 -7.95 -0.22
C CYS A 49 3.21 -8.66 -1.28
N LYS A 50 2.51 -9.72 -0.88
CA LYS A 50 1.44 -10.34 -1.65
C LYS A 50 0.10 -10.12 -0.95
N ILE A 51 -0.92 -9.81 -1.74
CA ILE A 51 -2.31 -9.64 -1.30
C ILE A 51 -3.22 -10.50 -2.16
N TYR A 52 -4.45 -10.75 -1.72
CA TYR A 52 -5.42 -11.47 -2.53
C TYR A 52 -5.95 -10.59 -3.65
N ASP A 53 -6.05 -11.14 -4.85
CA ASP A 53 -6.50 -10.41 -6.04
C ASP A 53 -7.94 -9.88 -5.86
N ALA A 54 -8.16 -8.61 -6.20
CA ALA A 54 -9.48 -7.99 -6.18
C ALA A 54 -10.44 -8.61 -7.21
N LYS A 55 -9.92 -9.33 -8.21
CA LYS A 55 -10.71 -10.05 -9.22
C LYS A 55 -11.30 -11.36 -8.71
N ASP A 56 -10.81 -11.88 -7.59
CA ASP A 56 -11.31 -13.10 -6.97
C ASP A 56 -12.36 -12.82 -5.89
N PHE A 57 -13.06 -13.86 -5.46
CA PHE A 57 -13.93 -13.78 -4.29
C PHE A 57 -13.11 -13.43 -3.04
N GLN A 58 -13.61 -12.48 -2.24
CA GLN A 58 -12.98 -12.06 -0.99
C GLN A 58 -12.78 -13.26 -0.04
N PRO A 59 -11.53 -13.65 0.26
CA PRO A 59 -11.29 -14.77 1.16
C PRO A 59 -11.77 -14.48 2.58
N GLN A 60 -12.12 -15.52 3.33
CA GLN A 60 -12.54 -15.37 4.73
C GLN A 60 -11.48 -14.64 5.58
N PHE A 61 -11.95 -13.84 6.54
CA PHE A 61 -11.13 -13.07 7.48
C PHE A 61 -10.24 -12.00 6.83
N THR A 62 -10.52 -11.63 5.58
CA THR A 62 -9.87 -10.51 4.91
C THR A 62 -10.79 -9.28 4.88
N LEU A 63 -10.19 -8.11 4.70
CA LEU A 63 -10.85 -6.84 4.42
C LEU A 63 -10.37 -6.32 3.06
N PRO A 64 -11.23 -5.59 2.32
CA PRO A 64 -10.79 -4.85 1.14
C PRO A 64 -9.75 -3.80 1.52
N LEU A 65 -8.69 -3.69 0.74
CA LEU A 65 -7.76 -2.57 0.77
C LEU A 65 -8.19 -1.60 -0.34
N TYR A 66 -8.91 -0.55 0.04
CA TYR A 66 -9.37 0.49 -0.89
C TYR A 66 -8.21 1.38 -1.32
N ARG A 67 -8.23 1.81 -2.58
CA ARG A 67 -7.30 2.78 -3.17
C ARG A 67 -8.04 4.06 -3.50
N TYR A 68 -7.44 5.18 -3.08
CA TYR A 68 -7.92 6.53 -3.41
C TYR A 68 -6.79 7.32 -4.03
N VAL A 69 -7.12 8.16 -5.00
CA VAL A 69 -6.20 9.14 -5.58
C VAL A 69 -6.59 10.55 -5.15
N ASN A 70 -5.60 11.33 -4.74
CA ASN A 70 -5.76 12.76 -4.55
C ASN A 70 -5.79 13.43 -5.92
N ILE A 71 -6.93 13.97 -6.33
CA ILE A 71 -7.10 14.54 -7.69
C ILE A 71 -6.27 15.80 -7.95
N ARG A 72 -5.66 16.39 -6.91
CA ARG A 72 -4.81 17.59 -7.03
C ARG A 72 -3.33 17.25 -7.02
N SER A 73 -2.90 16.33 -6.16
CA SER A 73 -1.48 15.98 -6.00
C SER A 73 -1.06 14.67 -6.67
N ALA A 74 -2.02 13.88 -7.17
CA ALA A 74 -1.82 12.51 -7.65
C ALA A 74 -1.25 11.53 -6.61
N GLN A 75 -1.23 11.90 -5.33
CA GLN A 75 -0.85 10.99 -4.25
C GLN A 75 -1.93 9.94 -4.01
N HIS A 76 -1.51 8.75 -3.60
CA HIS A 76 -2.42 7.65 -3.35
C HIS A 76 -2.55 7.38 -1.85
N PHE A 77 -3.75 6.98 -1.45
CA PHE A 77 -4.08 6.56 -0.10
C PHE A 77 -4.71 5.17 -0.13
N TYR A 78 -4.28 4.32 0.81
CA TYR A 78 -4.74 2.94 0.92
C TYR A 78 -5.28 2.67 2.33
N THR A 79 -6.49 2.15 2.43
CA THR A 79 -7.12 1.87 3.73
C THR A 79 -8.06 0.67 3.67
N THR A 80 -8.20 -0.03 4.79
CA THR A 80 -9.23 -1.05 5.02
C THR A 80 -10.55 -0.48 5.54
N SER A 81 -10.58 0.82 5.86
CA SER A 81 -11.74 1.56 6.36
C SER A 81 -12.12 2.65 5.36
N TRP A 82 -13.13 2.39 4.53
CA TRP A 82 -13.62 3.39 3.57
C TRP A 82 -14.17 4.65 4.25
N GLN A 83 -14.53 4.54 5.53
CA GLN A 83 -15.00 5.65 6.37
C GLN A 83 -13.93 6.71 6.60
N GLU A 84 -12.63 6.41 6.43
CA GLU A 84 -11.57 7.43 6.49
C GLU A 84 -11.72 8.49 5.39
N ILE A 85 -12.36 8.15 4.28
CA ILE A 85 -12.70 9.09 3.19
C ILE A 85 -14.20 9.40 3.17
N GLY A 86 -15.05 8.42 3.46
CA GLY A 86 -16.51 8.56 3.42
C GLY A 86 -17.16 8.01 2.15
N THR A 87 -16.43 7.29 1.30
CA THR A 87 -17.01 6.56 0.16
C THR A 87 -16.15 5.36 -0.23
N ASN A 88 -16.78 4.27 -0.66
CA ASN A 88 -16.14 3.16 -1.39
C ASN A 88 -16.67 3.04 -2.83
N ALA A 89 -17.53 3.97 -3.28
CA ALA A 89 -18.09 3.94 -4.62
C ALA A 89 -17.07 4.43 -5.64
N VAL A 90 -16.68 3.55 -6.57
CA VAL A 90 -15.67 3.83 -7.61
C VAL A 90 -16.05 5.08 -8.40
N GLY A 91 -15.09 5.98 -8.58
CA GLY A 91 -15.27 7.23 -9.32
C GLY A 91 -15.83 8.38 -8.48
N VAL A 92 -16.43 8.11 -7.32
CA VAL A 92 -16.93 9.17 -6.41
C VAL A 92 -15.75 9.86 -5.74
N THR A 93 -15.84 11.19 -5.65
CA THR A 93 -14.85 12.04 -4.98
C THR A 93 -15.46 12.67 -3.73
N ILE A 94 -14.79 12.49 -2.58
CA ILE A 94 -15.12 13.19 -1.32
C ILE A 94 -13.91 14.03 -0.93
N GLY A 95 -14.11 15.35 -0.78
CA GLY A 95 -13.00 16.29 -0.64
C GLY A 95 -12.10 16.29 -1.87
N VAL A 96 -10.85 15.85 -1.71
CA VAL A 96 -9.87 15.70 -2.80
C VAL A 96 -9.59 14.26 -3.19
N TRP A 97 -10.22 13.30 -2.51
CA TRP A 97 -9.94 11.88 -2.66
C TRP A 97 -11.00 11.23 -3.54
N LYS A 98 -10.58 10.74 -4.70
CA LYS A 98 -11.41 9.96 -5.62
C LYS A 98 -11.19 8.48 -5.36
N CYS A 99 -12.28 7.73 -5.17
CA CYS A 99 -12.22 6.28 -5.01
C CYS A 99 -11.84 5.61 -6.35
N GLU A 100 -10.80 4.80 -6.34
CA GLU A 100 -10.36 3.98 -7.48
C GLU A 100 -10.76 2.51 -7.33
N GLY A 101 -11.37 2.15 -6.21
CA GLY A 101 -11.88 0.81 -5.91
C GLY A 101 -10.96 0.02 -4.99
N ILE A 102 -11.02 -1.32 -5.11
CA ILE A 102 -10.30 -2.25 -4.24
C ILE A 102 -8.98 -2.63 -4.92
N ALA A 103 -7.85 -2.38 -4.26
CA ALA A 103 -6.54 -2.80 -4.74
C ALA A 103 -6.28 -4.32 -4.54
N GLY A 104 -6.94 -4.90 -3.54
CA GLY A 104 -6.93 -6.32 -3.20
C GLY A 104 -7.49 -6.56 -1.80
N TYR A 105 -7.34 -7.77 -1.28
CA TYR A 105 -7.78 -8.12 0.08
C TYR A 105 -6.60 -8.52 0.97
N ILE A 106 -6.64 -8.05 2.22
CA ILE A 106 -5.61 -8.31 3.24
C ILE A 106 -6.27 -8.81 4.54
N TYR A 107 -5.56 -9.58 5.34
CA TYR A 107 -6.12 -10.09 6.59
C TYR A 107 -6.33 -8.96 7.61
N SER A 108 -7.46 -8.99 8.32
CA SER A 108 -7.74 -8.05 9.41
C SER A 108 -6.94 -8.34 10.68
N MET A 109 -6.48 -9.59 10.83
CA MET A 109 -5.75 -10.08 12.00
C MET A 109 -4.59 -10.96 11.57
N ARG A 110 -3.57 -11.09 12.44
CA ARG A 110 -2.42 -11.95 12.18
C ARG A 110 -2.84 -13.40 11.96
N ARG A 111 -2.27 -14.03 10.93
CA ARG A 111 -2.44 -15.45 10.58
C ARG A 111 -1.06 -16.10 10.42
N PRO A 112 -0.95 -17.43 10.48
CA PRO A 112 0.30 -18.11 10.14
C PRO A 112 0.81 -17.68 8.76
N GLY A 113 2.08 -17.28 8.66
CA GLY A 113 2.70 -16.84 7.41
C GLY A 113 2.37 -15.40 6.98
N THR A 114 1.80 -14.58 7.86
CA THR A 114 1.55 -13.15 7.57
C THR A 114 2.35 -12.22 8.48
N GLU A 115 2.69 -11.06 7.91
CA GLU A 115 3.38 -9.96 8.58
C GLU A 115 2.50 -8.70 8.59
N PRO A 116 2.66 -7.79 9.56
CA PRO A 116 1.95 -6.52 9.56
C PRO A 116 2.36 -5.64 8.37
N LEU A 117 1.38 -5.01 7.74
CA LEU A 117 1.60 -3.89 6.83
C LEU A 117 1.45 -2.59 7.64
N HIS A 118 2.59 -1.98 7.96
CA HIS A 118 2.68 -0.74 8.71
C HIS A 118 2.27 0.45 7.82
N ARG A 119 1.45 1.36 8.37
CA ARG A 119 1.04 2.61 7.73
C ARG A 119 1.71 3.80 8.43
N TYR A 120 2.25 4.70 7.63
CA TYR A 120 2.86 5.93 8.08
C TYR A 120 2.33 7.12 7.29
N TYR A 121 2.30 8.30 7.91
CA TYR A 121 1.84 9.53 7.30
C TYR A 121 2.82 10.68 7.51
N HIS A 122 3.13 11.41 6.44
CA HIS A 122 3.92 12.63 6.48
C HIS A 122 3.00 13.84 6.29
N ARG A 123 2.67 14.52 7.39
CA ARG A 123 1.72 15.65 7.41
C ARG A 123 2.03 16.76 6.41
N ASN A 124 3.28 17.26 6.38
CA ASN A 124 3.63 18.41 5.52
C ASN A 124 3.68 18.07 4.03
N LYS A 125 3.78 16.78 3.67
CA LYS A 125 3.82 16.32 2.29
C LYS A 125 2.51 15.68 1.86
N ASN A 126 1.56 15.51 2.79
CA ASN A 126 0.32 14.76 2.59
C ASN A 126 0.55 13.34 2.03
N ALA A 127 1.67 12.72 2.39
CA ALA A 127 2.13 11.47 1.81
C ALA A 127 1.92 10.30 2.77
N HIS A 128 1.43 9.17 2.26
CA HIS A 128 1.36 7.92 3.01
C HIS A 128 2.46 6.96 2.55
N PHE A 129 2.94 6.15 3.48
CA PHE A 129 3.93 5.11 3.22
C PHE A 129 3.51 3.81 3.89
N TYR A 130 3.66 2.71 3.16
CA TYR A 130 3.25 1.37 3.59
C TYR A 130 4.41 0.40 3.45
N THR A 131 4.72 -0.32 4.52
CA THR A 131 5.80 -1.31 4.50
C THR A 131 5.57 -2.46 5.47
N THR A 132 6.09 -3.63 5.14
CA THR A 132 6.22 -4.78 6.05
C THR A 132 7.54 -4.77 6.83
N TYR A 133 8.47 -3.86 6.50
CA TYR A 133 9.73 -3.69 7.20
C TYR A 133 9.77 -2.33 7.91
N ALA A 134 9.38 -2.32 9.19
CA ALA A 134 9.38 -1.11 9.99
C ALA A 134 10.75 -0.39 10.08
N GLY A 135 11.87 -1.06 9.78
CA GLY A 135 13.20 -0.44 9.78
C GLY A 135 13.41 0.65 8.71
N GLU A 136 12.56 0.70 7.67
CA GLU A 136 12.56 1.77 6.67
C GLU A 136 12.26 3.13 7.30
N ILE A 137 11.33 3.17 8.27
CA ILE A 137 10.98 4.40 9.01
C ILE A 137 11.60 4.42 10.42
N GLY A 138 11.75 3.27 11.07
CA GLY A 138 12.43 3.14 12.36
C GLY A 138 11.55 3.33 13.59
N THR A 139 10.23 3.34 13.45
CA THR A 139 9.31 3.35 14.61
C THR A 139 8.02 2.56 14.32
N ILE A 140 7.45 1.99 15.37
CA ILE A 140 6.12 1.34 15.40
C ILE A 140 5.29 1.79 16.61
N THR A 141 5.65 2.92 17.23
CA THR A 141 4.89 3.50 18.34
C THR A 141 3.87 4.50 17.75
N PRO A 142 2.55 4.30 17.94
CA PRO A 142 1.54 5.20 17.38
C PRO A 142 1.82 6.66 17.74
N GLY A 143 1.81 7.55 16.74
CA GLY A 143 2.11 8.97 16.90
C GLY A 143 3.60 9.33 16.96
N ALA A 144 4.52 8.37 17.06
CA ALA A 144 5.95 8.65 16.99
C ALA A 144 6.38 9.00 15.56
N VAL A 145 7.28 9.97 15.44
CA VAL A 145 7.88 10.40 14.17
C VAL A 145 9.19 9.64 13.98
N GLY A 146 9.34 8.95 12.85
CA GLY A 146 10.55 8.25 12.46
C GLY A 146 11.37 9.00 11.40
N LYS A 147 12.17 8.25 10.65
CA LYS A 147 12.97 8.74 9.53
C LYS A 147 12.08 9.47 8.51
N PHE A 148 12.69 10.44 7.82
CA PHE A 148 12.06 11.24 6.76
C PHE A 148 10.79 12.01 7.18
N GLY A 149 10.51 12.14 8.49
CA GLY A 149 9.36 12.90 9.00
C GLY A 149 8.02 12.14 8.97
N TYR A 150 8.04 10.82 8.77
CA TYR A 150 6.84 9.99 8.79
C TYR A 150 6.40 9.66 10.22
N THR A 151 5.13 9.95 10.53
CA THR A 151 4.47 9.55 11.77
C THR A 151 3.84 8.16 11.61
N TYR A 152 4.03 7.27 12.58
CA TYR A 152 3.40 5.95 12.55
C TYR A 152 1.91 6.02 12.92
N GLU A 153 1.06 5.47 12.05
CA GLU A 153 -0.40 5.44 12.22
C GLU A 153 -0.94 4.08 12.64
N GLY A 154 -0.10 3.04 12.65
CA GLY A 154 -0.49 1.69 13.04
C GLY A 154 -0.38 0.66 11.93
N VAL A 155 -1.06 -0.46 12.11
CA VAL A 155 -1.10 -1.57 11.17
C VAL A 155 -2.33 -1.42 10.28
N ALA A 156 -2.14 -1.29 8.96
CA ALA A 156 -3.24 -1.25 7.99
C ALA A 156 -3.94 -2.61 7.83
N GLY A 157 -3.19 -3.69 8.04
CA GLY A 157 -3.65 -5.08 8.01
C GLY A 157 -2.47 -6.04 7.97
N TYR A 158 -2.73 -7.32 7.67
CA TYR A 158 -1.71 -8.36 7.63
C TYR A 158 -1.63 -9.00 6.24
N VAL A 159 -0.41 -9.13 5.73
CA VAL A 159 -0.13 -9.52 4.34
C VAL A 159 0.84 -10.68 4.27
N VAL A 160 0.81 -11.42 3.17
CA VAL A 160 1.76 -12.51 2.93
C VAL A 160 3.05 -11.90 2.40
N THR A 161 4.19 -12.19 3.00
CA THR A 161 5.49 -11.71 2.53
C THR A 161 6.19 -12.80 1.71
N PRO A 162 6.94 -12.44 0.65
CA PRO A 162 7.94 -13.34 0.11
C PRO A 162 8.99 -13.63 1.19
N SER A 163 9.62 -14.81 1.15
CA SER A 163 10.60 -15.30 2.14
C SER A 163 11.87 -14.43 2.30
N ARG A 164 12.01 -13.35 1.53
CA ARG A 164 13.04 -12.31 1.71
C ARG A 164 12.35 -10.98 2.02
N LYS A 165 12.73 -10.35 3.14
CA LYS A 165 12.31 -9.01 3.53
C LYS A 165 12.69 -8.03 2.41
N SER A 166 11.72 -7.31 1.86
CA SER A 166 11.97 -6.27 0.86
C SER A 166 12.87 -5.17 1.43
N HIS A 167 13.70 -4.66 0.54
CA HIS A 167 14.95 -3.95 0.80
C HIS A 167 14.75 -2.45 1.10
N LYS A 168 15.87 -1.84 1.51
CA LYS A 168 16.12 -0.40 1.68
C LYS A 168 15.43 0.43 0.58
N LEU A 169 14.84 1.58 0.97
CA LEU A 169 14.37 2.62 0.05
C LEU A 169 15.40 2.84 -1.07
N LEU A 170 14.95 2.81 -2.33
CA LEU A 170 15.84 2.97 -3.47
C LEU A 170 16.00 4.44 -3.89
N VAL A 171 15.22 5.33 -3.28
CA VAL A 171 15.27 6.77 -3.51
C VAL A 171 15.46 7.48 -2.17
N ASP A 172 16.69 7.94 -1.93
CA ASP A 172 17.04 8.90 -0.88
C ASP A 172 17.09 10.32 -1.48
#